data_AF-A0A7G8UNI4-F1
#
_entry.id   AF-A0A7G8UNI4-F1
#
_cell.length_a   1.000
_cell.length_b   1.000
_cell.length_c   1.000
_cell.angle_alpha   90.00
_cell.angle_beta   90.00
_cell.angle_gamma   90.00
#
_symmetry.space_group_name_H-M   'P 1'
#
loop_
_entity.id
_entity.type
_entity.pdbx_description
1 polymer ?
#
loop_
_entity_poly.entity_id
_entity_poly.type
_entity_poly.pdbx_seq_one_letter_code
_entity_poly.pdbx_strand_id
1 'polypeptide(L)'
;MSIKLNEKEKRAIAVLVQERIDEHSNRFPFARYPVEPLEEWKRAFSEPKTVPLHTLRQAFRWPLGGWARNDLPTAHSRTIIDIVKSWPEFAESVAFEPEQIFHFWEQKLPHWQSGFNAAAFLLHLMRPDAFENTDAHRISAMRELMIAAGLPEDDHPHPLSFAAVEQYSQFFRLVLPKMPHGTESRNKLDRFLKAYGNRHAYRNVAIEYRTQEPTIRVFSWEKASSKQYDLGKIKLRSNVDVLFACLLLSLEQREERDAPLTIGKIAEHIPLGTAGICNPASYNYAILSLFGRQKGRDYFQLKSAALTEAFTEQANQSTRDMKFYVKHANETVAITRNTSKNHNL
;
A
#
# COMPACT_ATOMS: atom_id res chain seq x y z
N MET A 1 29.38 -1.79 -11.11
CA MET A 1 29.55 -0.74 -12.15
C MET A 1 28.60 0.41 -11.86
N SER A 2 29.09 1.65 -11.86
CA SER A 2 28.29 2.84 -11.53
C SER A 2 27.53 3.36 -12.76
N ILE A 3 26.24 3.68 -12.60
CA ILE A 3 25.43 4.35 -13.64
C ILE A 3 25.93 5.79 -13.80
N LYS A 4 26.25 6.19 -15.03
CA LYS A 4 26.58 7.57 -15.36
C LYS A 4 25.45 8.17 -16.19
N LEU A 5 24.63 9.02 -15.57
CA LEU A 5 23.63 9.84 -16.26
C LEU A 5 24.11 11.29 -16.32
N ASN A 6 24.08 11.91 -17.50
CA ASN A 6 24.27 13.35 -17.64
C ASN A 6 22.97 14.10 -17.27
N GLU A 7 23.04 15.44 -17.15
CA GLU A 7 21.88 16.24 -16.73
C GLU A 7 20.70 16.19 -17.71
N LYS A 8 20.97 16.02 -19.02
CA LYS A 8 19.93 15.88 -20.05
C LYS A 8 19.18 14.57 -19.86
N GLU A 9 19.87 13.46 -19.65
CA GLU A 9 19.30 12.13 -19.44
C GLU A 9 18.47 12.07 -18.14
N LYS A 10 18.99 12.62 -17.03
CA LYS A 10 18.23 12.68 -15.77
C LYS A 10 16.90 13.43 -15.94
N ARG A 11 16.92 14.56 -16.67
CA ARG A 11 15.70 15.33 -16.97
C ARG A 11 14.76 14.58 -17.91
N ALA A 12 15.28 13.94 -18.95
CA ALA A 12 14.47 13.14 -19.87
C ALA A 12 13.73 12.01 -19.15
N ILE A 13 14.43 11.27 -18.27
CA ILE A 13 13.81 10.23 -17.44
C ILE A 13 12.73 10.82 -16.52
N ALA A 14 13.00 11.94 -15.85
CA ALA A 14 12.02 12.57 -14.98
C ALA A 14 10.76 13.04 -15.73
N VAL A 15 10.91 13.53 -16.96
CA VAL A 15 9.79 13.88 -17.84
C VAL A 15 8.98 12.63 -18.21
N LEU A 16 9.63 11.54 -18.62
CA LEU A 16 8.96 10.27 -18.93
C LEU A 16 8.18 9.70 -17.74
N VAL A 17 8.76 9.81 -16.52
CA VAL A 17 8.05 9.44 -15.29
C VAL A 17 6.83 10.34 -15.12
N GLN A 18 6.99 11.66 -15.23
CA GLN A 18 5.92 12.63 -15.01
C GLN A 18 4.74 12.45 -15.97
N GLU A 19 5.00 12.15 -17.24
CA GLU A 19 3.98 11.93 -18.27
C GLU A 19 3.08 10.72 -17.97
N ARG A 20 3.60 9.74 -17.21
CA ARG A 20 2.93 8.45 -16.96
C ARG A 20 2.59 8.23 -15.49
N ILE A 21 2.92 9.18 -14.61
CA ILE A 21 2.88 8.94 -13.17
C ILE A 21 1.46 8.68 -12.69
N ASP A 22 0.49 9.43 -13.20
CA ASP A 22 -0.91 9.31 -12.80
C ASP A 22 -1.53 8.01 -13.32
N GLU A 23 -1.21 7.59 -14.55
CA GLU A 23 -1.68 6.33 -15.13
C GLU A 23 -1.34 5.14 -14.21
N HIS A 24 -0.09 5.07 -13.78
CA HIS A 24 0.41 3.96 -12.98
C HIS A 24 0.09 4.11 -11.48
N SER A 25 0.12 5.33 -10.94
CA SER A 25 -0.21 5.58 -9.53
C SER A 25 -1.68 5.34 -9.24
N ASN A 26 -2.58 5.69 -10.17
CA ASN A 26 -4.02 5.45 -10.01
C ASN A 26 -4.41 3.97 -10.11
N ARG A 27 -3.48 3.07 -10.45
CA ARG A 27 -3.67 1.61 -10.45
C ARG A 27 -2.80 0.91 -9.40
N PHE A 28 -2.03 1.67 -8.62
CA PHE A 28 -1.15 1.13 -7.60
C PHE A 28 -1.96 0.60 -6.40
N PRO A 29 -1.81 -0.67 -5.99
CA PRO A 29 -2.63 -1.24 -4.94
C PRO A 29 -2.15 -0.80 -3.54
N PHE A 30 -2.48 0.43 -3.13
CA PHE A 30 -2.04 1.06 -1.88
C PHE A 30 -2.19 0.15 -0.65
N ALA A 31 -3.35 -0.51 -0.51
CA ALA A 31 -3.61 -1.41 0.60
C ALA A 31 -2.68 -2.63 0.67
N ARG A 32 -2.06 -3.05 -0.45
CA ARG A 32 -1.09 -4.15 -0.46
C ARG A 32 0.31 -3.71 -0.05
N TYR A 33 0.59 -2.40 -0.12
CA TYR A 33 1.89 -1.80 0.13
C TYR A 33 1.76 -0.53 0.98
N PRO A 34 1.18 -0.60 2.19
CA PRO A 34 1.17 0.54 3.10
C PRO A 34 2.60 0.91 3.48
N VAL A 35 2.88 2.19 3.62
CA VAL A 35 4.24 2.70 3.91
C VAL A 35 4.54 2.70 5.40
N GLU A 36 3.49 2.74 6.22
CA GLU A 36 3.51 2.86 7.67
C GLU A 36 4.38 1.79 8.37
N PRO A 37 4.27 0.48 8.06
CA PRO A 37 5.09 -0.52 8.74
C PRO A 37 6.59 -0.44 8.38
N LEU A 38 6.96 0.18 7.26
CA LEU A 38 8.36 0.22 6.82
C LEU A 38 9.26 0.97 7.80
N GLU A 39 8.78 2.06 8.39
CA GLU A 39 9.59 2.86 9.34
C GLU A 39 9.80 2.15 10.68
N GLU A 40 8.86 1.29 11.08
CA GLU A 40 9.06 0.40 12.22
C GLU A 40 10.06 -0.71 11.89
N TRP A 41 9.94 -1.31 10.71
CA TRP A 41 10.83 -2.40 10.30
C TRP A 41 12.26 -1.94 10.04
N LYS A 42 12.49 -0.77 9.45
CA LYS A 42 13.85 -0.21 9.30
C LYS A 42 14.56 -0.12 10.66
N ARG A 43 13.83 0.27 11.71
CA ARG A 43 14.35 0.30 13.07
C ARG A 43 14.60 -1.11 13.62
N ALA A 44 13.60 -1.99 13.55
CA ALA A 44 13.72 -3.36 14.09
C ALA A 44 14.84 -4.17 13.41
N PHE A 45 14.97 -4.07 12.08
CA PHE A 45 15.94 -4.84 11.31
C PHE A 45 17.37 -4.27 11.37
N SER A 46 17.58 -3.09 11.96
CA SER A 46 18.92 -2.59 12.26
C SER A 46 19.66 -3.49 13.26
N GLU A 47 18.91 -4.26 14.07
CA GLU A 47 19.41 -5.26 15.01
C GLU A 47 18.77 -6.64 14.72
N PRO A 48 19.28 -7.42 13.76
CA PRO A 48 18.65 -8.67 13.31
C PRO A 48 18.32 -9.68 14.43
N LYS A 49 19.11 -9.69 15.51
CA LYS A 49 18.93 -10.56 16.68
C LYS A 49 17.65 -10.26 17.47
N THR A 50 17.13 -9.03 17.40
CA THR A 50 15.97 -8.61 18.19
C THR A 50 14.65 -8.72 17.42
N VAL A 51 14.70 -8.99 16.11
CA VAL A 51 13.52 -9.06 15.24
C VAL A 51 12.61 -10.23 15.65
N PRO A 52 11.38 -9.97 16.12
CA PRO A 52 10.45 -11.03 16.45
C PRO A 52 10.01 -11.84 15.22
N LEU A 53 9.75 -13.14 15.39
CA LEU A 53 9.35 -14.02 14.28
C LEU A 53 8.10 -13.53 13.52
N HIS A 54 7.13 -12.95 14.23
CA HIS A 54 5.92 -12.42 13.59
C HIS A 54 6.23 -11.19 12.72
N THR A 55 7.09 -10.28 13.20
CA THR A 55 7.59 -9.12 12.45
C THR A 55 8.38 -9.57 11.23
N LEU A 56 9.26 -10.56 11.39
CA LEU A 56 10.04 -11.15 10.31
C LEU A 56 9.13 -11.66 9.18
N ARG A 57 8.13 -12.48 9.52
CA ARG A 57 7.17 -13.01 8.56
C ARG A 57 6.37 -11.89 7.88
N GLN A 58 5.89 -10.91 8.63
CA GLN A 58 5.10 -9.81 8.06
C GLN A 58 5.93 -8.93 7.11
N ALA A 59 7.16 -8.58 7.50
CA ALA A 59 8.05 -7.76 6.70
C ALA A 59 8.34 -8.43 5.35
N PHE A 60 8.71 -9.71 5.33
CA PHE A 60 9.01 -10.41 4.08
C PHE A 60 7.77 -10.75 3.23
N ARG A 61 6.56 -10.69 3.79
CA ARG A 61 5.31 -10.75 3.01
C ARG A 61 5.00 -9.43 2.31
N TRP A 62 5.45 -8.30 2.85
CA TRP A 62 5.14 -6.96 2.33
C TRP A 62 5.61 -6.71 0.88
N PRO A 63 6.87 -6.97 0.47
CA PRO A 63 7.32 -6.68 -0.90
C PRO A 63 6.56 -7.52 -1.95
N LEU A 64 5.92 -8.60 -1.51
CA LEU A 64 5.10 -9.51 -2.30
C LEU A 64 3.61 -9.10 -2.35
N GLY A 65 3.26 -7.96 -1.75
CA GLY A 65 1.87 -7.50 -1.63
C GLY A 65 1.03 -8.36 -0.70
N GLY A 66 1.69 -9.06 0.25
CA GLY A 66 1.08 -9.96 1.23
C GLY A 66 0.60 -9.28 2.50
N TRP A 67 0.63 -7.95 2.56
CA TRP A 67 0.12 -7.20 3.71
C TRP A 67 -1.38 -7.47 3.91
N ALA A 68 -1.76 -7.83 5.15
CA ALA A 68 -3.13 -8.18 5.53
C ALA A 68 -3.79 -9.31 4.69
N ARG A 69 -3.01 -10.08 3.92
CA ARG A 69 -3.48 -11.26 3.19
C ARG A 69 -3.12 -12.53 3.94
N ASN A 70 -4.02 -13.51 3.90
CA ASN A 70 -3.76 -14.83 4.46
C ASN A 70 -2.98 -15.72 3.49
N ASP A 71 -3.15 -15.50 2.19
CA ASP A 71 -2.60 -16.32 1.11
C ASP A 71 -1.44 -15.63 0.38
N LEU A 72 -0.48 -16.45 -0.07
CA LEU A 72 0.57 -16.06 -1.02
C LEU A 72 0.85 -17.23 -1.97
N PRO A 73 1.28 -16.96 -3.21
CA PRO A 73 1.77 -18.00 -4.11
C PRO A 73 2.78 -18.94 -3.43
N THR A 74 2.73 -20.23 -3.75
CA THR A 74 3.54 -21.27 -3.09
C THR A 74 5.04 -20.96 -3.10
N ALA A 75 5.58 -20.46 -4.21
CA ALA A 75 6.99 -20.10 -4.32
C ALA A 75 7.39 -19.00 -3.32
N HIS A 76 6.54 -17.98 -3.15
CA HIS A 76 6.78 -16.90 -2.19
C HIS A 76 6.66 -17.37 -0.75
N SER A 77 5.67 -18.22 -0.45
CA SER A 77 5.52 -18.83 0.87
C SER A 77 6.74 -19.67 1.26
N ARG A 78 7.31 -20.44 0.30
CA ARG A 78 8.55 -21.20 0.51
C ARG A 78 9.74 -20.29 0.81
N THR A 79 9.96 -19.23 0.02
CA THR A 79 11.02 -18.25 0.29
C THR A 79 10.95 -17.68 1.71
N ILE A 80 9.74 -17.33 2.20
CA ILE A 80 9.58 -16.83 3.58
C ILE A 80 9.92 -17.90 4.62
N ILE A 81 9.53 -19.17 4.37
CA ILE A 81 9.89 -20.29 5.25
C ILE A 81 11.40 -20.48 5.31
N ASP A 82 12.09 -20.42 4.17
CA ASP A 82 13.54 -20.57 4.07
C ASP A 82 14.27 -19.40 4.78
N ILE A 83 13.73 -18.18 4.68
CA ILE A 83 14.21 -17.01 5.43
C ILE A 83 14.08 -17.24 6.93
N VAL A 84 12.89 -17.63 7.39
CA VAL A 84 12.64 -17.90 8.81
C VAL A 84 13.58 -18.98 9.35
N LYS A 85 13.81 -20.05 8.57
CA LYS A 85 14.70 -21.15 8.96
C LYS A 85 16.17 -20.70 9.06
N SER A 86 16.62 -19.85 8.14
CA SER A 86 18.02 -19.39 8.08
C SER A 86 18.28 -18.13 8.91
N TRP A 87 17.23 -17.50 9.46
CA TRP A 87 17.34 -16.26 10.22
C TRP A 87 18.23 -16.36 11.46
N PRO A 88 18.17 -17.42 12.30
CA PRO A 88 19.06 -17.53 13.47
C PRO A 88 20.55 -17.47 13.09
N GLU A 89 20.94 -18.22 12.06
CA GLU A 89 22.32 -18.21 11.53
C GLU A 89 22.70 -16.82 11.00
N PHE A 90 21.80 -16.18 10.24
CA PHE A 90 22.01 -14.83 9.74
C PHE A 90 22.21 -13.82 10.88
N ALA A 91 21.36 -13.89 11.91
CA ALA A 91 21.34 -12.95 13.01
C ALA A 91 22.55 -13.10 13.95
N GLU A 92 23.10 -14.31 14.07
CA GLU A 92 24.29 -14.57 14.88
C GLU A 92 25.58 -14.00 14.29
N SER A 93 25.64 -13.87 12.97
CA SER A 93 26.81 -13.30 12.30
C SER A 93 27.02 -11.84 12.67
N VAL A 94 28.20 -11.54 13.17
CA VAL A 94 28.54 -10.21 13.68
C VAL A 94 29.07 -9.37 12.53
N ALA A 95 28.27 -8.38 12.12
CA ALA A 95 28.60 -7.35 11.13
C ALA A 95 28.93 -7.86 9.72
N PHE A 96 27.88 -8.01 8.89
CA PHE A 96 28.05 -8.22 7.46
C PHE A 96 28.06 -6.90 6.70
N GLU A 97 29.05 -6.73 5.84
CA GLU A 97 29.02 -5.74 4.76
C GLU A 97 27.83 -6.02 3.82
N PRO A 98 27.25 -5.02 3.15
CA PRO A 98 26.05 -5.22 2.33
C PRO A 98 26.13 -6.34 1.29
N GLU A 99 27.28 -6.47 0.61
CA GLU A 99 27.50 -7.54 -0.37
C GLU A 99 27.50 -8.93 0.29
N GLN A 100 28.03 -9.04 1.51
CA GLN A 100 28.01 -10.28 2.29
C GLN A 100 26.60 -10.65 2.74
N ILE A 101 25.78 -9.67 3.15
CA ILE A 101 24.35 -9.89 3.45
C ILE A 101 23.67 -10.48 2.21
N PHE A 102 23.89 -9.86 1.05
CA PHE A 102 23.27 -10.30 -0.19
C PHE A 102 23.68 -11.73 -0.56
N HIS A 103 24.99 -12.03 -0.55
CA HIS A 103 25.50 -13.36 -0.89
C HIS A 103 25.11 -14.44 0.10
N PHE A 104 25.00 -14.12 1.41
CA PHE A 104 24.46 -15.05 2.39
C PHE A 104 23.07 -15.54 1.95
N TRP A 105 22.19 -14.62 1.59
CA TRP A 105 20.83 -14.97 1.18
C TRP A 105 20.77 -15.62 -0.21
N GLU A 106 21.66 -15.25 -1.12
CA GLU A 106 21.82 -15.92 -2.42
C GLU A 106 22.15 -17.40 -2.29
N GLN A 107 23.02 -17.74 -1.34
CA GLN A 107 23.39 -19.14 -1.07
C GLN A 107 22.30 -19.93 -0.34
N LYS A 108 21.49 -19.26 0.49
CA LYS A 108 20.47 -19.91 1.34
C LYS A 108 19.11 -20.09 0.64
N LEU A 109 18.80 -19.28 -0.37
CA LEU A 109 17.46 -19.24 -0.97
C LEU A 109 17.44 -20.00 -2.32
N PRO A 110 16.74 -21.16 -2.41
CA PRO A 110 16.81 -22.03 -3.58
C PRO A 110 16.14 -21.47 -4.83
N HIS A 111 15.17 -20.55 -4.66
CA HIS A 111 14.46 -19.92 -5.77
C HIS A 111 14.85 -18.45 -5.90
N TRP A 112 15.95 -18.20 -6.62
CA TRP A 112 16.61 -16.90 -6.62
C TRP A 112 15.77 -15.75 -7.14
N GLN A 113 14.86 -15.94 -8.09
CA GLN A 113 13.96 -14.84 -8.53
C GLN A 113 13.14 -14.24 -7.37
N SER A 114 12.66 -15.09 -6.45
CA SER A 114 11.92 -14.65 -5.26
C SER A 114 12.89 -14.26 -4.13
N GLY A 115 14.02 -14.98 -4.02
CA GLY A 115 15.05 -14.72 -3.04
C GLY A 115 15.74 -13.37 -3.22
N PHE A 116 16.00 -12.96 -4.46
CA PHE A 116 16.54 -11.66 -4.83
C PHE A 116 15.69 -10.52 -4.26
N ASN A 117 14.38 -10.55 -4.49
CA ASN A 117 13.48 -9.52 -3.98
C ASN A 117 13.51 -9.45 -2.45
N ALA A 118 13.64 -10.60 -1.78
CA ALA A 118 13.77 -10.64 -0.33
C ALA A 118 15.13 -10.09 0.15
N ALA A 119 16.23 -10.52 -0.44
CA ALA A 119 17.58 -10.05 -0.11
C ALA A 119 17.72 -8.54 -0.33
N ALA A 120 17.25 -8.03 -1.48
CA ALA A 120 17.25 -6.61 -1.79
C ALA A 120 16.36 -5.80 -0.83
N PHE A 121 15.18 -6.32 -0.47
CA PHE A 121 14.32 -5.67 0.52
C PHE A 121 14.96 -5.65 1.92
N LEU A 122 15.65 -6.73 2.32
CA LEU A 122 16.38 -6.76 3.59
C LEU A 122 17.49 -5.72 3.64
N LEU A 123 18.27 -5.57 2.56
CA LEU A 123 19.28 -4.52 2.46
C LEU A 123 18.66 -3.13 2.67
N HIS A 124 17.50 -2.87 2.04
CA HIS A 124 16.77 -1.62 2.25
C HIS A 124 16.35 -1.43 3.72
N LEU A 125 15.87 -2.47 4.40
CA LEU A 125 15.51 -2.38 5.82
C LEU A 125 16.72 -2.14 6.73
N MET A 126 17.84 -2.82 6.48
CA MET A 126 19.04 -2.75 7.33
C MET A 126 19.88 -1.49 7.09
N ARG A 127 19.82 -0.94 5.87
CA ARG A 127 20.66 0.17 5.40
C ARG A 127 19.85 1.11 4.48
N PRO A 128 18.76 1.73 4.97
CA PRO A 128 17.84 2.54 4.15
C PRO A 128 18.52 3.77 3.51
N ASP A 129 19.60 4.27 4.12
CA ASP A 129 20.38 5.39 3.58
C ASP A 129 21.35 4.97 2.48
N ALA A 130 21.66 3.68 2.35
CA ALA A 130 22.55 3.15 1.31
C ALA A 130 21.78 2.51 0.15
N PHE A 131 20.65 1.85 0.44
CA PHE A 131 19.88 1.10 -0.55
C PHE A 131 18.43 1.54 -0.60
N GLU A 132 17.96 1.78 -1.82
CA GLU A 132 16.55 2.05 -2.10
C GLU A 132 15.76 0.74 -2.13
N ASN A 133 14.44 0.83 -1.92
CA ASN A 133 13.56 -0.32 -1.97
C ASN A 133 13.57 -0.94 -3.37
N THR A 134 14.24 -2.08 -3.53
CA THR A 134 14.56 -2.66 -4.83
C THR A 134 13.89 -4.02 -5.01
N ASP A 135 13.41 -4.29 -6.22
CA ASP A 135 12.97 -5.61 -6.65
C ASP A 135 13.15 -5.76 -8.17
N ALA A 136 12.93 -6.97 -8.69
CA ALA A 136 13.08 -7.26 -10.11
C ALA A 136 12.21 -6.36 -11.01
N HIS A 137 11.00 -5.98 -10.57
CA HIS A 137 10.11 -5.11 -11.34
C HIS A 137 10.64 -3.68 -11.41
N ARG A 138 11.13 -3.15 -10.28
CA ARG A 138 11.74 -1.82 -10.20
C ARG A 138 13.01 -1.71 -11.05
N ILE A 139 13.81 -2.79 -11.11
CA ILE A 139 14.98 -2.86 -12.01
C ILE A 139 14.54 -2.88 -13.48
N SER A 140 13.49 -3.65 -13.82
CA SER A 140 12.93 -3.63 -15.18
C SER A 140 12.45 -2.22 -15.57
N ALA A 141 11.73 -1.55 -14.66
CA ALA A 141 11.26 -0.19 -14.84
C ALA A 141 12.41 0.80 -15.10
N MET A 142 13.46 0.75 -14.27
CA MET A 142 14.67 1.55 -14.45
C MET A 142 15.25 1.40 -15.86
N ARG A 143 15.45 0.16 -16.32
CA ARG A 143 16.07 -0.13 -17.62
C ARG A 143 15.25 0.42 -18.77
N GLU A 144 13.95 0.15 -18.76
CA GLU A 144 13.05 0.65 -19.79
C GLU A 144 13.01 2.18 -19.86
N LEU A 145 13.05 2.86 -18.71
CA LEU A 145 13.11 4.33 -18.67
C LEU A 145 14.44 4.85 -19.21
N MET A 146 15.56 4.17 -18.91
CA MET A 146 16.86 4.53 -19.46
C MET A 146 16.87 4.37 -20.99
N ILE A 147 16.37 3.26 -21.52
CA ILE A 147 16.25 3.01 -22.96
C ILE A 147 15.35 4.08 -23.60
N ALA A 148 14.18 4.34 -23.02
CA ALA A 148 13.25 5.36 -23.51
C ALA A 148 13.84 6.78 -23.47
N ALA A 149 14.80 7.06 -22.58
CA ALA A 149 15.54 8.31 -22.54
C ALA A 149 16.72 8.37 -23.54
N GLY A 150 16.91 7.35 -24.37
CA GLY A 150 17.92 7.29 -25.42
C GLY A 150 19.25 6.68 -25.00
N LEU A 151 19.32 6.00 -23.85
CA LEU A 151 20.51 5.23 -23.49
C LEU A 151 20.57 3.92 -24.30
N PRO A 152 21.77 3.43 -24.65
CA PRO A 152 21.91 2.19 -25.40
C PRO A 152 21.27 1.04 -24.62
N GLU A 153 20.55 0.19 -25.36
CA GLU A 153 20.09 -1.09 -24.84
C GLU A 153 21.31 -1.99 -24.64
N ASP A 154 21.37 -2.64 -23.48
CA ASP A 154 22.39 -3.64 -23.22
C ASP A 154 21.85 -4.98 -23.72
N ASP A 155 22.52 -5.60 -24.68
CA ASP A 155 22.05 -6.82 -25.36
C ASP A 155 21.93 -8.04 -24.44
N HIS A 156 22.41 -7.94 -23.19
CA HIS A 156 22.38 -9.02 -22.22
C HIS A 156 21.40 -8.76 -21.07
N PRO A 157 20.48 -9.71 -20.79
CA PRO A 157 19.64 -9.65 -19.60
C PRO A 157 20.54 -9.68 -18.36
N HIS A 158 20.66 -8.52 -17.72
CA HIS A 158 21.53 -8.37 -16.56
C HIS A 158 21.01 -9.23 -15.40
N PRO A 159 21.88 -10.06 -14.79
CA PRO A 159 21.49 -10.96 -13.72
C PRO A 159 20.99 -10.18 -12.50
N LEU A 160 20.01 -10.77 -11.82
CA LEU A 160 19.57 -10.31 -10.50
C LEU A 160 20.71 -10.50 -9.51
N SER A 161 21.48 -9.43 -9.29
CA SER A 161 22.76 -9.42 -8.59
C SER A 161 22.86 -8.24 -7.63
N PHE A 162 23.85 -8.27 -6.73
CA PHE A 162 24.11 -7.16 -5.82
C PHE A 162 24.37 -5.84 -6.57
N ALA A 163 25.16 -5.90 -7.64
CA ALA A 163 25.42 -4.75 -8.51
C ALA A 163 24.13 -4.13 -9.09
N ALA A 164 23.10 -4.94 -9.38
CA ALA A 164 21.82 -4.43 -9.86
C ALA A 164 21.06 -3.64 -8.77
N VAL A 165 21.22 -4.01 -7.49
CA VAL A 165 20.66 -3.28 -6.34
C VAL A 165 21.36 -1.93 -6.16
N GLU A 166 22.69 -1.91 -6.28
CA GLU A 166 23.47 -0.67 -6.23
C GLU A 166 23.11 0.28 -7.38
N GLN A 167 23.04 -0.26 -8.61
CA GLN A 167 22.65 0.47 -9.80
C GLN A 167 21.26 1.09 -9.65
N TYR A 168 20.28 0.32 -9.18
CA TYR A 168 18.94 0.86 -8.93
C TYR A 168 18.94 1.99 -7.90
N SER A 169 19.65 1.79 -6.78
CA SER A 169 19.75 2.80 -5.72
C SER A 169 20.41 4.08 -6.24
N GLN A 170 21.43 3.96 -7.08
CA GLN A 170 22.08 5.09 -7.74
C GLN A 170 21.14 5.79 -8.73
N PHE A 171 20.47 5.04 -9.61
CA PHE A 171 19.49 5.58 -10.56
C PHE A 171 18.42 6.40 -9.84
N PHE A 172 17.82 5.82 -8.80
CA PHE A 172 16.75 6.46 -8.04
C PHE A 172 17.22 7.80 -7.47
N ARG A 173 18.43 7.85 -6.90
CA ARG A 173 19.01 9.08 -6.34
C ARG A 173 19.42 10.12 -7.38
N LEU A 174 19.75 9.70 -8.60
CA LEU A 174 20.04 10.62 -9.70
C LEU A 174 18.76 11.25 -10.27
N VAL A 175 17.67 10.50 -10.31
CA VAL A 175 16.37 10.95 -10.86
C VAL A 175 15.56 11.74 -9.82
N LEU A 176 15.56 11.32 -8.56
CA LEU A 176 14.75 11.92 -7.48
C LEU A 176 14.82 13.46 -7.41
N PRO A 177 16.01 14.11 -7.48
CA PRO A 177 16.10 15.57 -7.41
C PRO A 177 15.48 16.31 -8.61
N LYS A 178 15.12 15.59 -9.68
CA LYS A 178 14.50 16.16 -10.88
C LYS A 178 12.97 16.03 -10.88
N MET A 179 12.40 15.33 -9.91
CA MET A 179 10.96 15.17 -9.75
C MET A 179 10.30 16.45 -9.23
N PRO A 180 9.13 16.86 -9.75
CA PRO A 180 8.52 18.16 -9.43
C PRO A 180 7.61 18.17 -8.20
N HIS A 181 7.61 17.12 -7.37
CA HIS A 181 6.61 16.93 -6.31
C HIS A 181 7.13 17.24 -4.89
N GLY A 182 8.24 17.98 -4.77
CA GLY A 182 8.81 18.35 -3.47
C GLY A 182 9.04 17.13 -2.57
N THR A 183 8.50 17.18 -1.35
CA THR A 183 8.62 16.11 -0.34
C THR A 183 7.91 14.80 -0.72
N GLU A 184 6.93 14.83 -1.63
CA GLU A 184 6.22 13.63 -2.08
C GLU A 184 6.97 12.86 -3.18
N SER A 185 7.97 13.50 -3.80
CA SER A 185 8.69 12.96 -4.96
C SER A 185 9.24 11.56 -4.73
N ARG A 186 9.75 11.29 -3.53
CA ARG A 186 10.32 9.98 -3.18
C ARG A 186 9.28 8.87 -3.23
N ASN A 187 8.14 9.08 -2.56
CA ASN A 187 7.05 8.10 -2.51
C ASN A 187 6.40 7.92 -3.88
N LYS A 188 6.21 9.02 -4.62
CA LYS A 188 5.65 8.98 -5.98
C LYS A 188 6.57 8.22 -6.94
N LEU A 189 7.88 8.48 -6.92
CA LEU A 189 8.85 7.77 -7.75
C LEU A 189 8.94 6.28 -7.39
N ASP A 190 9.00 5.93 -6.10
CA ASP A 190 9.05 4.53 -5.65
C ASP A 190 7.83 3.72 -6.14
N ARG A 191 6.63 4.28 -5.93
CA ARG A 191 5.37 3.65 -6.33
C ARG A 191 5.23 3.57 -7.84
N PHE A 192 5.64 4.62 -8.56
CA PHE A 192 5.67 4.61 -10.01
C PHE A 192 6.56 3.49 -10.53
N LEU A 193 7.81 3.38 -10.06
CA LEU A 193 8.74 2.35 -10.54
C LEU A 193 8.20 0.94 -10.25
N LYS A 194 7.54 0.74 -9.11
CA LYS A 194 6.85 -0.53 -8.81
C LYS A 194 5.67 -0.80 -9.73
N ALA A 195 4.77 0.17 -9.92
CA ALA A 195 3.58 0.02 -10.73
C ALA A 195 3.92 -0.16 -12.22
N TYR A 196 4.81 0.69 -12.73
CA TYR A 196 5.30 0.66 -14.10
C TYR A 196 6.02 -0.66 -14.40
N GLY A 197 6.94 -1.09 -13.54
CA GLY A 197 7.66 -2.36 -13.71
C GLY A 197 6.79 -3.62 -13.55
N ASN A 198 5.65 -3.50 -12.86
CA ASN A 198 4.69 -4.60 -12.67
C ASN A 198 3.46 -4.48 -13.59
N ARG A 199 3.45 -3.57 -14.57
CA ARG A 199 2.28 -3.27 -15.41
C ARG A 199 1.71 -4.50 -16.13
N HIS A 200 2.56 -5.47 -16.50
CA HIS A 200 2.13 -6.71 -17.16
C HIS A 200 1.24 -7.59 -16.27
N ALA A 201 1.40 -7.54 -14.95
CA ALA A 201 0.52 -8.26 -14.02
C ALA A 201 -0.91 -7.71 -14.04
N TYR A 202 -1.11 -6.48 -14.53
CA TYR A 202 -2.40 -5.80 -14.62
C TYR A 202 -2.98 -5.79 -16.03
N ARG A 203 -2.42 -6.57 -16.98
CA ARG A 203 -2.90 -6.61 -18.37
C ARG A 203 -4.35 -7.07 -18.51
N ASN A 204 -4.81 -7.92 -17.58
CA ASN A 204 -6.18 -8.46 -17.56
C ASN A 204 -7.10 -7.70 -16.58
N VAL A 205 -6.57 -6.66 -15.92
CA VAL A 205 -7.38 -5.79 -15.07
C VAL A 205 -7.99 -4.73 -15.95
N ALA A 206 -9.29 -4.51 -15.80
CA ALA A 206 -10.05 -3.53 -16.57
C ALA A 206 -9.35 -2.16 -16.61
N ILE A 207 -9.37 -1.50 -17.77
CA ILE A 207 -8.63 -0.24 -18.02
C ILE A 207 -9.14 0.87 -17.12
N GLU A 208 -10.42 0.84 -16.77
CA GLU A 208 -11.14 1.75 -15.89
C GLU A 208 -10.93 1.45 -14.40
N TYR A 209 -10.29 0.32 -14.04
CA TYR A 209 -10.01 0.02 -12.64
C TYR A 209 -9.07 1.06 -12.06
N ARG A 210 -9.50 1.69 -10.97
CA ARG A 210 -8.73 2.68 -10.21
C ARG A 210 -8.62 2.25 -8.75
N THR A 211 -7.49 2.57 -8.16
CA THR A 211 -7.22 2.46 -6.73
C THR A 211 -6.99 3.85 -6.19
N GLN A 212 -7.50 4.12 -5.00
CA GLN A 212 -7.34 5.41 -4.36
C GLN A 212 -6.51 5.26 -3.09
N GLU A 213 -5.58 6.19 -2.91
CA GLU A 213 -4.84 6.27 -1.66
C GLU A 213 -5.75 6.85 -0.57
N PRO A 214 -5.87 6.19 0.59
CA PRO A 214 -6.68 6.72 1.68
C PRO A 214 -6.06 7.99 2.26
N THR A 215 -6.91 9.00 2.50
CA THR A 215 -6.53 10.23 3.21
C THR A 215 -6.06 9.93 4.64
N ILE A 216 -6.75 9.02 5.33
CA ILE A 216 -6.45 8.62 6.71
C ILE A 216 -5.90 7.19 6.67
N ARG A 217 -4.58 7.05 6.74
CA ARG A 217 -3.88 5.76 6.63
C ARG A 217 -3.74 5.03 7.96
N VAL A 218 -3.64 5.77 9.06
CA VAL A 218 -3.60 5.26 10.44
C VAL A 218 -4.66 5.97 11.25
N PHE A 219 -5.39 5.22 12.07
CA PHE A 219 -6.41 5.77 12.94
C PHE A 219 -6.23 5.28 14.38
N SER A 220 -6.40 6.18 15.34
CA SER A 220 -6.47 5.84 16.76
C SER A 220 -7.58 6.65 17.40
N TRP A 221 -8.44 5.97 18.17
CA TRP A 221 -9.52 6.60 18.91
C TRP A 221 -9.02 7.59 19.96
N GLU A 222 -7.81 7.40 20.49
CA GLU A 222 -7.21 8.29 21.50
C GLU A 222 -6.75 9.61 20.88
N LYS A 223 -6.28 9.57 19.63
CA LYS A 223 -5.73 10.73 18.92
C LYS A 223 -6.76 11.42 18.02
N ALA A 224 -7.82 10.71 17.64
CA ALA A 224 -8.83 11.23 16.72
C ALA A 224 -9.66 12.32 17.39
N SER A 225 -9.66 13.51 16.77
CA SER A 225 -10.50 14.63 17.18
C SER A 225 -11.11 15.29 15.96
N SER A 226 -12.35 15.75 16.10
CA SER A 226 -13.09 16.46 15.07
C SER A 226 -13.68 17.74 15.66
N LYS A 227 -13.68 18.84 14.91
CA LYS A 227 -14.35 20.08 15.32
C LYS A 227 -15.87 19.98 15.13
N GLN A 228 -16.31 19.22 14.12
CA GLN A 228 -17.71 19.20 13.69
C GLN A 228 -18.50 18.00 14.22
N TYR A 229 -17.83 16.88 14.48
CA TYR A 229 -18.44 15.60 14.82
C TYR A 229 -18.01 15.11 16.20
N ASP A 230 -18.94 14.46 16.89
CA ASP A 230 -18.73 13.80 18.18
C ASP A 230 -18.41 12.32 17.98
N LEU A 231 -17.12 12.04 17.79
CA LEU A 231 -16.59 10.67 17.66
C LEU A 231 -16.78 9.83 18.93
N GLY A 232 -17.08 10.47 20.07
CA GLY A 232 -17.36 9.81 21.33
C GLY A 232 -18.66 9.00 21.30
N LYS A 233 -19.59 9.33 20.39
CA LYS A 233 -20.87 8.62 20.21
C LYS A 233 -20.75 7.30 19.46
N ILE A 234 -19.61 7.04 18.82
CA ILE A 234 -19.36 5.80 18.09
C ILE A 234 -18.83 4.73 19.07
N LYS A 235 -19.69 3.86 19.62
CA LYS A 235 -19.31 3.04 20.79
C LYS A 235 -18.71 1.67 20.50
N LEU A 236 -19.02 1.05 19.36
CA LEU A 236 -18.69 -0.36 19.12
C LEU A 236 -17.24 -0.60 18.66
N ARG A 237 -16.54 0.44 18.19
CA ARG A 237 -15.10 0.48 17.85
C ARG A 237 -14.59 -0.63 16.89
N SER A 238 -15.47 -1.33 16.18
CA SER A 238 -15.10 -2.29 15.14
C SER A 238 -14.68 -1.59 13.83
N ASN A 239 -14.23 -2.33 12.82
CA ASN A 239 -13.83 -1.77 11.52
C ASN A 239 -14.90 -0.88 10.88
N VAL A 240 -16.19 -1.23 11.03
CA VAL A 240 -17.32 -0.40 10.55
C VAL A 240 -17.29 0.97 11.19
N ASP A 241 -17.05 0.99 12.50
CA ASP A 241 -17.10 2.18 13.35
C ASP A 241 -15.87 3.06 13.10
N VAL A 242 -14.71 2.43 12.86
CA VAL A 242 -13.47 3.10 12.44
C VAL A 242 -13.63 3.73 11.06
N LEU A 243 -14.17 3.00 10.08
CA LEU A 243 -14.43 3.55 8.74
C LEU A 243 -15.40 4.72 8.80
N PHE A 244 -16.46 4.63 9.61
CA PHE A 244 -17.38 5.74 9.79
C PHE A 244 -16.69 6.97 10.39
N ALA A 245 -15.89 6.80 11.45
CA ALA A 245 -15.12 7.91 12.02
C ALA A 245 -14.14 8.53 10.99
N CYS A 246 -13.47 7.71 10.18
CA CYS A 246 -12.58 8.18 9.13
C CYS A 246 -13.34 8.94 8.04
N LEU A 247 -14.56 8.52 7.69
CA LEU A 247 -15.40 9.26 6.75
C LEU A 247 -15.73 10.65 7.31
N LEU A 248 -16.19 10.75 8.56
CA LEU A 248 -16.51 12.04 9.18
C LEU A 248 -15.30 12.98 9.18
N LEU A 249 -14.11 12.47 9.52
CA LEU A 249 -12.87 13.22 9.48
C LEU A 249 -12.47 13.63 8.05
N SER A 250 -12.67 12.75 7.07
CA SER A 250 -12.40 13.02 5.65
C SER A 250 -13.30 14.12 5.09
N LEU A 251 -14.60 14.11 5.47
CA LEU A 251 -15.55 15.16 5.09
C LEU A 251 -15.21 16.50 5.74
N GLU A 252 -14.81 16.52 7.02
CA GLU A 252 -14.36 17.74 7.71
C GLU A 252 -13.11 18.32 7.04
N GLN A 253 -12.12 17.49 6.70
CA GLN A 253 -10.89 17.93 6.05
C GLN A 253 -11.09 18.52 4.66
N ARG A 254 -12.17 18.11 3.96
CA ARG A 254 -12.50 18.56 2.60
C ARG A 254 -13.55 19.66 2.57
N GLU A 255 -14.07 20.07 3.72
CA GLU A 255 -15.18 21.03 3.84
C GLU A 255 -16.46 20.57 3.12
N GLU A 256 -16.64 19.25 2.96
CA GLU A 256 -17.75 18.63 2.19
C GLU A 256 -18.92 18.19 3.09
N ARG A 257 -19.16 18.92 4.19
CA ARG A 257 -20.13 18.50 5.23
C ARG A 257 -21.55 18.30 4.69
N ASP A 258 -22.01 19.26 3.89
CA ASP A 258 -23.39 19.33 3.38
C ASP A 258 -23.49 18.84 1.92
N ALA A 259 -22.39 18.31 1.38
CA ALA A 259 -22.36 17.78 0.03
C ALA A 259 -23.29 16.55 -0.07
N PRO A 260 -24.07 16.42 -1.17
CA PRO A 260 -24.84 15.20 -1.40
C PRO A 260 -23.94 13.97 -1.44
N LEU A 261 -24.16 13.06 -0.49
CA LEU A 261 -23.44 11.80 -0.38
C LEU A 261 -24.20 10.69 -1.10
N THR A 262 -23.44 9.89 -1.84
CA THR A 262 -23.89 8.59 -2.33
C THR A 262 -23.05 7.49 -1.72
N ILE A 263 -23.53 6.25 -1.80
CA ILE A 263 -22.77 5.08 -1.37
C ILE A 263 -21.40 5.01 -2.08
N GLY A 264 -21.37 5.32 -3.38
CA GLY A 264 -20.15 5.36 -4.17
C GLY A 264 -19.16 6.41 -3.67
N LYS A 265 -19.61 7.66 -3.47
CA LYS A 265 -18.77 8.73 -2.92
C LYS A 265 -18.22 8.37 -1.54
N ILE A 266 -19.02 7.74 -0.68
CA ILE A 266 -18.53 7.26 0.62
C ILE A 266 -17.37 6.29 0.43
N ALA A 267 -17.50 5.30 -0.46
CA ALA A 267 -16.41 4.36 -0.73
C ALA A 267 -15.15 5.03 -1.30
N GLU A 268 -15.28 6.15 -2.02
CA GLU A 268 -14.17 6.99 -2.48
C GLU A 268 -13.51 7.80 -1.36
N HIS A 269 -14.26 8.26 -0.35
CA HIS A 269 -13.71 8.97 0.81
C HIS A 269 -12.97 8.06 1.78
N ILE A 270 -13.37 6.79 1.85
CA ILE A 270 -12.80 5.79 2.75
C ILE A 270 -12.42 4.52 1.97
N PRO A 271 -11.48 4.59 1.01
CA PRO A 271 -11.12 3.45 0.17
C PRO A 271 -10.42 2.36 0.99
N LEU A 272 -10.24 1.18 0.38
CA LEU A 272 -9.47 0.08 0.96
C LEU A 272 -8.08 0.57 1.41
N GLY A 273 -7.69 0.24 2.64
CA GLY A 273 -6.48 0.75 3.30
C GLY A 273 -6.74 1.90 4.28
N THR A 274 -7.93 2.50 4.27
CA THR A 274 -8.33 3.49 5.28
C THR A 274 -8.15 2.92 6.69
N ALA A 275 -7.51 3.69 7.57
CA ALA A 275 -7.19 3.30 8.95
C ALA A 275 -6.37 2.00 9.07
N GLY A 276 -5.63 1.61 8.02
CA GLY A 276 -4.86 0.36 7.98
C GLY A 276 -5.71 -0.88 7.70
N ILE A 277 -6.99 -0.71 7.35
CA ILE A 277 -7.89 -1.81 6.97
C ILE A 277 -7.58 -2.23 5.54
N CYS A 278 -6.55 -3.06 5.40
CA CYS A 278 -6.02 -3.47 4.11
C CYS A 278 -6.56 -4.82 3.61
N ASN A 279 -7.22 -5.61 4.46
CA ASN A 279 -7.84 -6.87 4.06
C ASN A 279 -9.15 -6.61 3.29
N PRO A 280 -9.29 -7.04 2.01
CA PRO A 280 -10.48 -6.74 1.21
C PRO A 280 -11.78 -7.31 1.79
N ALA A 281 -11.74 -8.51 2.40
CA ALA A 281 -12.94 -9.11 2.96
C ALA A 281 -13.42 -8.34 4.21
N SER A 282 -12.49 -7.98 5.11
CA SER A 282 -12.80 -7.16 6.28
C SER A 282 -13.30 -5.77 5.89
N TYR A 283 -12.68 -5.15 4.88
CA TYR A 283 -13.10 -3.85 4.36
C TYR A 283 -14.50 -3.91 3.75
N ASN A 284 -14.73 -4.82 2.79
CA ASN A 284 -16.02 -4.94 2.12
C ASN A 284 -17.14 -5.26 3.11
N TYR A 285 -16.90 -6.18 4.05
CA TYR A 285 -17.84 -6.45 5.13
C TYR A 285 -18.14 -5.20 5.96
N ALA A 286 -17.10 -4.41 6.27
CA ALA A 286 -17.27 -3.20 7.04
C ALA A 286 -18.08 -2.13 6.29
N ILE A 287 -17.82 -1.93 4.99
CA ILE A 287 -18.59 -1.03 4.13
C ILE A 287 -20.05 -1.46 4.02
N LEU A 288 -20.35 -2.76 3.84
CA LEU A 288 -21.73 -3.25 3.84
C LEU A 288 -22.44 -2.93 5.16
N SER A 289 -21.75 -3.18 6.26
CA SER A 289 -22.30 -2.98 7.61
C SER A 289 -22.49 -1.51 7.97
N LEU A 290 -21.87 -0.55 7.25
CA LEU A 290 -22.10 0.88 7.44
C LEU A 290 -23.54 1.28 7.12
N PHE A 291 -24.13 0.65 6.10
CA PHE A 291 -25.46 0.98 5.56
C PHE A 291 -26.57 0.10 6.12
N GLY A 292 -26.24 -0.88 6.95
CA GLY A 292 -27.19 -1.73 7.66
C GLY A 292 -27.36 -1.33 9.12
N ARG A 293 -28.30 -1.99 9.82
CA ARG A 293 -28.65 -1.71 11.23
C ARG A 293 -28.04 -2.68 12.24
N GLN A 294 -27.00 -3.39 11.84
CA GLN A 294 -26.40 -4.44 12.66
C GLN A 294 -25.85 -3.90 13.98
N LYS A 295 -26.20 -4.58 15.08
CA LYS A 295 -25.77 -4.21 16.44
C LYS A 295 -26.19 -2.78 16.81
N GLY A 296 -27.32 -2.30 16.29
CA GLY A 296 -27.86 -0.97 16.60
C GLY A 296 -27.12 0.19 15.93
N ARG A 297 -26.31 -0.09 14.89
CA ARG A 297 -25.72 0.98 14.08
C ARG A 297 -26.79 1.70 13.29
N ASP A 298 -26.77 3.03 13.33
CA ASP A 298 -27.68 3.88 12.57
C ASP A 298 -26.93 5.09 12.05
N TYR A 299 -25.86 4.83 11.30
CA TYR A 299 -24.95 5.87 10.82
C TYR A 299 -25.49 6.65 9.63
N PHE A 300 -26.34 6.01 8.82
CA PHE A 300 -26.92 6.61 7.62
C PHE A 300 -28.43 6.43 7.56
N GLN A 301 -29.08 7.45 7.02
CA GLN A 301 -30.47 7.41 6.59
C GLN A 301 -30.50 7.22 5.07
N LEU A 302 -30.99 6.06 4.64
CA LEU A 302 -31.28 5.77 3.24
C LEU A 302 -32.73 6.13 2.93
N LYS A 303 -33.02 6.54 1.70
CA LYS A 303 -34.40 6.85 1.27
C LYS A 303 -35.31 5.62 1.29
N SER A 304 -34.77 4.44 0.99
CA SER A 304 -35.50 3.18 0.95
C SER A 304 -35.26 2.37 2.23
N ALA A 305 -36.32 2.12 3.00
CA ALA A 305 -36.29 1.22 4.14
C ALA A 305 -35.91 -0.21 3.72
N ALA A 306 -36.47 -0.68 2.59
CA ALA A 306 -36.15 -1.99 2.03
C ALA A 306 -34.66 -2.14 1.69
N LEU A 307 -34.01 -1.07 1.21
CA LEU A 307 -32.57 -1.10 0.94
C LEU A 307 -31.75 -1.20 2.23
N THR A 308 -32.18 -0.52 3.30
CA THR A 308 -31.54 -0.61 4.62
C THR A 308 -31.65 -2.04 5.19
N GLU A 309 -32.80 -2.67 5.03
CA GLU A 309 -33.04 -4.07 5.40
C GLU A 309 -32.15 -5.00 4.58
N ALA A 310 -32.07 -4.81 3.25
CA ALA A 310 -31.20 -5.60 2.38
C ALA A 310 -29.72 -5.51 2.80
N PHE A 311 -29.20 -4.32 3.11
CA PHE A 311 -27.83 -4.19 3.65
C PHE A 311 -27.66 -4.93 4.98
N THR A 312 -28.67 -4.87 5.86
CA THR A 312 -28.65 -5.54 7.17
C THR A 312 -28.62 -7.06 7.01
N GLU A 313 -29.42 -7.60 6.09
CA GLU A 313 -29.44 -9.02 5.72
C GLU A 313 -28.12 -9.47 5.13
N GLN A 314 -27.60 -8.74 4.13
CA GLN A 314 -26.30 -9.04 3.51
C GLN A 314 -25.19 -9.12 4.55
N ALA A 315 -25.14 -8.18 5.49
CA ALA A 315 -24.12 -8.23 6.52
C ALA A 315 -24.32 -9.41 7.51
N ASN A 316 -25.51 -10.01 7.62
CA ASN A 316 -25.81 -11.10 8.58
C ASN A 316 -25.66 -12.50 7.95
N GLN A 317 -25.55 -12.61 6.63
CA GLN A 317 -25.51 -13.89 5.92
C GLN A 317 -24.08 -14.35 5.62
N SER A 318 -23.83 -15.66 5.62
CA SER A 318 -22.52 -16.23 5.26
C SER A 318 -22.20 -16.11 3.77
N THR A 319 -23.22 -16.21 2.90
CA THR A 319 -23.16 -16.17 1.43
C THR A 319 -23.31 -14.75 0.85
N ARG A 320 -23.02 -13.73 1.66
CA ARG A 320 -23.20 -12.32 1.33
C ARG A 320 -22.46 -11.88 0.07
N ASP A 321 -23.05 -10.94 -0.66
CA ASP A 321 -22.41 -10.25 -1.77
C ASP A 321 -21.50 -9.13 -1.23
N MET A 322 -20.20 -9.41 -1.14
CA MET A 322 -19.17 -8.46 -0.69
C MET A 322 -19.06 -7.19 -1.54
N LYS A 323 -19.74 -7.12 -2.70
CA LYS A 323 -19.78 -5.94 -3.57
C LYS A 323 -21.19 -5.36 -3.71
N PHE A 324 -22.11 -5.70 -2.82
CA PHE A 324 -23.49 -5.19 -2.87
C PHE A 324 -23.53 -3.65 -2.89
N TYR A 325 -22.66 -2.97 -2.12
CA TYR A 325 -22.55 -1.51 -2.13
C TYR A 325 -22.19 -0.92 -3.50
N VAL A 326 -21.45 -1.65 -4.34
CA VAL A 326 -21.07 -1.21 -5.69
C VAL A 326 -22.30 -1.18 -6.61
N LYS A 327 -23.22 -2.15 -6.46
CA LYS A 327 -24.47 -2.20 -7.23
C LYS A 327 -25.41 -1.05 -6.89
N HIS A 328 -25.26 -0.48 -5.70
CA HIS A 328 -26.05 0.64 -5.18
C HIS A 328 -25.24 1.94 -5.06
N ALA A 329 -24.15 2.08 -5.81
CA ALA A 329 -23.22 3.22 -5.68
C ALA A 329 -23.89 4.59 -5.89
N ASN A 330 -24.96 4.66 -6.68
CA ASN A 330 -25.69 5.91 -6.98
C ASN A 330 -26.75 6.27 -5.94
N GLU A 331 -27.02 5.39 -4.97
CA GLU A 331 -28.04 5.64 -3.94
C GLU A 331 -27.60 6.76 -3.00
N THR A 332 -28.49 7.74 -2.81
CA THR A 332 -28.24 8.88 -1.93
C THR A 332 -28.43 8.49 -0.47
N VAL A 333 -27.54 8.96 0.39
CA VAL A 333 -27.60 8.75 1.84
C VAL A 333 -27.36 10.04 2.59
N ALA A 334 -27.88 10.14 3.81
CA ALA A 334 -27.58 11.23 4.73
C ALA A 334 -26.95 10.68 6.02
N ILE A 335 -25.96 11.36 6.56
CA ILE A 335 -25.39 11.01 7.87
C ILE A 335 -26.44 11.29 8.95
N THR A 336 -26.68 10.33 9.83
CA THR A 336 -27.62 10.51 10.94
C THR A 336 -27.13 11.63 11.86
N ARG A 337 -28.04 12.55 12.20
CA ARG A 337 -27.74 13.77 12.98
C ARG A 337 -27.07 13.51 14.34
N ASN A 338 -27.24 12.31 14.87
CA ASN A 338 -26.77 11.92 16.20
C ASN A 338 -25.26 12.10 16.39
N THR A 339 -24.43 12.14 15.34
CA THR A 339 -22.97 12.31 15.45
C THR A 339 -22.46 13.73 15.27
N SER A 340 -23.31 14.72 15.02
CA SER A 340 -22.90 16.13 14.94
C SER A 340 -22.73 16.76 16.34
N LYS A 341 -21.75 17.67 16.49
CA LYS A 341 -21.56 18.49 17.71
C LYS A 341 -22.51 19.68 17.79
N ASN A 342 -22.89 20.26 16.65
CA ASN A 342 -23.80 21.40 16.61
C ASN A 342 -25.25 20.91 16.48
N HIS A 343 -25.90 20.74 17.63
CA HIS A 343 -27.36 20.88 17.76
C HIS A 343 -27.57 22.14 18.57
N ASN A 344 -27.62 23.27 17.88
CA ASN A 344 -28.24 24.53 18.30
C ASN A 344 -27.97 25.54 17.18
N LEU A 345 -28.89 25.60 16.22
CA LEU A 345 -29.42 26.84 15.64
C LEU A 345 -30.86 26.54 15.23
#